data_AF-A0A545THI0-F1
#
_entry.id   AF-A0A545THI0-F1
#
_cell.length_a   1.000
_cell.length_b   1.000
_cell.length_c   1.000
_cell.angle_alpha   90.00
_cell.angle_beta   90.00
_cell.angle_gamma   90.00
#
_symmetry.space_group_name_H-M   'P 1'
#
loop_
_entity.id
_entity.type
_entity.pdbx_description
1 polymer ?
#
loop_
_entity_poly.entity_id
_entity_poly.type
_entity_poly.pdbx_seq_one_letter_code
_entity_poly.pdbx_strand_id
1 'polypeptide(L)'
;MLSKTVLQLAKEKQEKPTTESTPVGDMPVEDFEISAVSVIDLLDASMERINRSEVPRGHLGMSQIGKEDERTLWLDFHWCLPRNHPARTLRIFSLGNLLEDEIIRLLKEVTQEDAKTLGLDVWGDEEARKEKRFNVIEVDPDTGHQINFKMLGGHFAGSCDGVIQGLPNTDKWAVLELKSAKDDRFKNFKDHGIKATSPEYWGQVQCYMAKTNLDRALEIVYNKDTSELYCEVIKFEKFAWAGLKDKAERILEAIIPPESSYPNRNYFEIKNYKSEDYQAVYWGDMLPERAHCRNCRHSQPILEGQDATWFCKRHESALKSTADQWKGCKQHSWIFDLVPLTFIQEHSIDVVEYKTPKGKPVYNVPNDEGFEHDEAFTSEELIALSEKDPDELLENEQFLSLRGYMGARLTSSRGKS
;
A
#
# COMPACT_ATOMS: atom_id res chain seq x y z
N MET A 1 34.87 -5.66 -26.69
CA MET A 1 35.91 -4.75 -26.17
C MET A 1 35.23 -3.50 -25.67
N LEU A 2 35.34 -3.19 -24.38
CA LEU A 2 34.92 -1.88 -23.88
C LEU A 2 35.79 -0.80 -24.53
N SER A 3 35.22 0.36 -24.87
CA SER A 3 36.00 1.44 -25.46
C SER A 3 37.10 1.88 -24.50
N LYS A 4 38.24 2.36 -25.03
CA LYS A 4 39.37 2.86 -24.21
C LYS A 4 38.91 3.90 -23.18
N THR A 5 37.88 4.69 -23.50
CA THR A 5 37.26 5.69 -22.63
C THR A 5 36.57 5.10 -21.40
N VAL A 6 35.86 3.97 -21.54
CA VAL A 6 35.18 3.30 -20.41
C VAL A 6 36.22 2.74 -19.43
N LEU A 7 37.30 2.15 -19.95
CA LEU A 7 38.38 1.61 -19.12
C LEU A 7 39.18 2.71 -18.40
N GLN A 8 39.30 3.88 -19.02
CA GLN A 8 40.01 5.01 -18.43
C GLN A 8 39.21 5.64 -17.28
N LEU A 9 37.89 5.83 -17.45
CA LEU A 9 36.99 6.29 -16.38
C LEU A 9 36.92 5.31 -15.18
N ALA A 10 37.04 4.02 -15.44
CA ALA A 10 37.09 3.01 -14.38
C ALA A 10 38.39 3.08 -13.56
N LYS A 11 39.53 3.35 -14.22
CA LYS A 11 40.84 3.49 -13.56
C LYS A 11 40.97 4.78 -12.76
N GLU A 12 40.49 5.90 -13.29
CA GLU A 12 40.56 7.21 -12.63
C GLU A 12 39.75 7.27 -11.32
N LYS A 13 38.74 6.40 -11.15
CA LYS A 13 37.96 6.28 -9.89
C LYS A 13 38.52 5.27 -8.89
N GLN A 14 39.52 4.46 -9.26
CA GLN A 14 40.21 3.57 -8.32
C GLN A 14 41.29 4.30 -7.52
N GLU A 15 41.75 5.47 -7.98
CA GLU A 15 42.79 6.23 -7.30
C GLU A 15 42.21 7.32 -6.38
N LYS A 16 42.24 7.01 -5.05
CA LYS A 16 42.38 7.88 -3.86
C LYS A 16 41.13 8.18 -2.99
N PRO A 17 41.31 8.18 -1.64
CA PRO A 17 42.18 9.15 -0.94
C PRO A 17 43.51 8.56 -0.46
N THR A 18 44.61 9.26 -0.76
CA THR A 18 45.85 9.18 0.04
C THR A 18 45.62 9.91 1.35
N THR A 19 45.50 9.17 2.46
CA THR A 19 45.84 9.69 3.79
C THR A 19 47.29 9.35 4.05
N GLU A 20 48.10 10.37 4.36
CA GLU A 20 49.45 10.19 4.88
C GLU A 20 49.41 9.31 6.14
N SER A 21 50.01 8.11 6.07
CA SER A 21 50.24 7.25 7.22
C SER A 21 51.73 7.19 7.52
N THR A 22 52.09 7.52 8.76
CA THR A 22 53.34 7.16 9.42
C THR A 22 53.58 5.64 9.37
N PRO A 23 54.84 5.16 9.33
CA PRO A 23 55.13 3.73 9.16
C PRO A 23 54.87 3.00 10.49
N VAL A 24 53.81 2.20 10.54
CA VAL A 24 53.60 1.19 11.59
C VAL A 24 53.99 -0.16 10.99
N GLY A 25 54.84 -0.88 11.72
CA GLY A 25 55.50 -2.11 11.27
C GLY A 25 54.55 -3.24 10.89
N ASP A 26 55.11 -4.19 10.14
CA ASP A 26 54.48 -5.38 9.59
C ASP A 26 53.59 -6.11 10.62
N MET A 27 52.27 -5.93 10.49
CA MET A 27 51.30 -6.86 11.01
C MET A 27 50.94 -7.84 9.90
N PRO A 28 50.80 -9.15 10.21
CA PRO A 28 50.37 -10.13 9.23
C PRO A 28 48.99 -9.72 8.70
N VAL A 29 48.90 -9.56 7.38
CA VAL A 29 47.63 -9.40 6.67
C VAL A 29 46.93 -10.74 6.78
N GLU A 30 46.00 -10.86 7.73
CA GLU A 30 45.02 -11.95 7.69
C GLU A 30 44.21 -11.75 6.41
N ASP A 31 44.27 -12.74 5.52
CA ASP A 31 43.44 -12.83 4.33
C ASP A 31 41.97 -12.87 4.77
N PHE A 32 41.37 -11.68 4.92
CA PHE A 32 39.92 -11.56 4.95
C PHE A 32 39.43 -12.05 3.59
N GLU A 33 38.93 -13.30 3.53
CA GLU A 33 38.07 -13.74 2.44
C GLU A 33 36.95 -12.70 2.30
N ILE A 34 37.08 -11.84 1.31
CA ILE A 34 36.02 -10.91 0.93
C ILE A 34 34.87 -11.78 0.48
N SER A 35 33.90 -12.05 1.36
CA SER A 35 32.68 -12.75 0.97
C SER A 35 32.08 -11.96 -0.19
N ALA A 36 31.91 -12.59 -1.34
CA ALA A 36 31.31 -11.95 -2.49
C ALA A 36 29.85 -11.61 -2.14
N VAL A 37 29.61 -10.40 -1.64
CA VAL A 37 28.26 -9.87 -1.47
C VAL A 37 27.66 -9.76 -2.87
N SER A 38 26.51 -10.39 -3.08
CA SER A 38 25.86 -10.39 -4.39
C SER A 38 25.38 -8.98 -4.73
N VAL A 39 25.60 -8.53 -5.97
CA VAL A 39 24.97 -7.30 -6.49
C VAL A 39 23.45 -7.37 -6.35
N ILE A 40 22.86 -8.58 -6.42
CA ILE A 40 21.43 -8.79 -6.20
C ILE A 40 21.03 -8.40 -4.77
N ASP A 41 21.81 -8.78 -3.76
CA ASP A 41 21.49 -8.45 -2.36
C ASP A 41 21.55 -6.94 -2.12
N LEU A 42 22.51 -6.25 -2.76
CA LEU A 42 22.59 -4.78 -2.70
C LEU A 42 21.39 -4.11 -3.39
N LEU A 43 20.94 -4.65 -4.53
CA LEU A 43 19.74 -4.16 -5.21
C LEU A 43 18.49 -4.40 -4.35
N ASP A 44 18.35 -5.60 -3.78
CA ASP A 44 17.21 -5.98 -2.95
C ASP A 44 17.14 -5.10 -1.69
N ALA A 45 18.26 -4.97 -0.98
CA ALA A 45 18.35 -4.10 0.20
C ALA A 45 18.05 -2.63 -0.12
N SER A 46 18.49 -2.13 -1.28
CA SER A 46 18.22 -0.75 -1.70
C SER A 46 16.72 -0.54 -2.00
N MET A 47 16.10 -1.46 -2.74
CA MET A 47 14.67 -1.36 -3.07
C MET A 47 13.80 -1.41 -1.82
N GLU A 48 14.09 -2.33 -0.91
CA GLU A 48 13.34 -2.47 0.34
C GLU A 48 13.52 -1.26 1.25
N ARG A 49 14.75 -0.72 1.37
CA ARG A 49 15.01 0.52 2.11
C ARG A 49 14.23 1.70 1.54
N ILE A 50 14.18 1.84 0.21
CA ILE A 50 13.42 2.91 -0.44
C ILE A 50 11.92 2.74 -0.14
N ASN A 51 11.36 1.54 -0.33
CA ASN A 51 9.95 1.26 -0.03
C ASN A 51 9.60 1.53 1.45
N ARG A 52 10.49 1.17 2.39
CA ARG A 52 10.29 1.46 3.83
C ARG A 52 10.30 2.96 4.16
N SER A 53 10.97 3.78 3.34
CA SER A 53 11.05 5.24 3.55
C SER A 53 9.83 6.00 3.04
N GLU A 54 9.00 5.37 2.20
CA GLU A 54 7.81 6.02 1.65
C GLU A 54 6.69 6.12 2.69
N VAL A 55 6.07 7.29 2.82
CA VAL A 55 4.86 7.47 3.63
C VAL A 55 3.73 6.68 2.98
N PRO A 56 2.93 5.90 3.74
CA PRO A 56 1.86 5.14 3.13
C PRO A 56 0.82 6.04 2.47
N ARG A 57 0.15 5.48 1.44
CA ARG A 57 -0.94 6.19 0.76
C ARG A 57 -2.01 6.60 1.77
N GLY A 58 -2.42 7.85 1.70
CA GLY A 58 -3.36 8.46 2.65
C GLY A 58 -4.84 8.19 2.38
N HIS A 59 -5.19 7.31 1.45
CA HIS A 59 -6.57 7.10 1.01
C HIS A 59 -6.87 5.61 0.82
N LEU A 60 -8.15 5.26 0.94
CA LEU A 60 -8.72 4.02 0.43
C LEU A 60 -8.71 4.07 -1.10
N GLY A 61 -7.99 3.12 -1.71
CA GLY A 61 -7.80 3.07 -3.16
C GLY A 61 -9.04 2.57 -3.91
N MET A 62 -9.49 3.32 -4.92
CA MET A 62 -10.48 2.86 -5.90
C MET A 62 -10.02 1.57 -6.59
N SER A 63 -8.71 1.35 -6.74
CA SER A 63 -8.15 0.13 -7.31
C SER A 63 -8.32 -1.12 -6.44
N GLN A 64 -8.69 -0.98 -5.17
CA GLN A 64 -8.83 -2.10 -4.23
C GLN A 64 -10.27 -2.30 -3.74
N ILE A 65 -11.17 -1.35 -4.00
CA ILE A 65 -12.54 -1.32 -3.44
C ILE A 65 -13.38 -2.55 -3.80
N GLY A 66 -13.09 -3.19 -4.94
CA GLY A 66 -13.76 -4.41 -5.37
C GLY A 66 -13.33 -5.69 -4.64
N LYS A 67 -12.29 -5.66 -3.79
CA LYS A 67 -11.92 -6.80 -2.94
C LYS A 67 -13.01 -7.11 -1.93
N GLU A 68 -13.39 -8.37 -1.74
CA GLU A 68 -14.50 -8.73 -0.84
C GLU A 68 -14.25 -8.35 0.62
N ASP A 69 -13.01 -8.53 1.10
CA ASP A 69 -12.65 -8.36 2.50
C ASP A 69 -12.53 -6.90 2.95
N GLU A 70 -13.60 -6.34 3.51
CA GLU A 70 -13.64 -4.98 4.07
C GLU A 70 -12.64 -4.79 5.22
N ARG A 71 -12.36 -5.85 6.00
CA ARG A 71 -11.36 -5.82 7.07
C ARG A 71 -9.97 -5.48 6.55
N THR A 72 -9.54 -6.12 5.47
CA THR A 72 -8.26 -5.82 4.80
C THR A 72 -8.21 -4.34 4.38
N LEU A 73 -9.27 -3.84 3.73
CA LEU A 73 -9.34 -2.46 3.26
C LEU A 73 -9.30 -1.45 4.41
N TRP A 74 -9.99 -1.75 5.50
CA TRP A 74 -9.99 -0.92 6.70
C TRP A 74 -8.61 -0.88 7.36
N LEU A 75 -7.97 -2.04 7.53
CA LEU A 75 -6.65 -2.14 8.16
C LEU A 75 -5.57 -1.48 7.29
N ASP A 76 -5.65 -1.60 5.96
CA ASP A 76 -4.77 -0.89 5.03
C ASP A 76 -4.98 0.65 5.13
N PHE A 77 -6.23 1.12 5.18
CA PHE A 77 -6.55 2.55 5.31
C PHE A 77 -6.10 3.16 6.65
N HIS A 78 -6.21 2.38 7.74
CA HIS A 78 -5.74 2.70 9.08
C HIS A 78 -4.24 2.41 9.27
N TRP A 79 -3.52 2.05 8.20
CA TRP A 79 -2.08 1.75 8.18
C TRP A 79 -1.63 0.71 9.22
N CYS A 80 -2.51 -0.24 9.53
CA CYS A 80 -2.27 -1.29 10.50
C CYS A 80 -1.44 -2.44 9.89
N LEU A 81 -1.64 -2.75 8.62
CA LEU A 81 -0.97 -3.88 7.97
C LEU A 81 0.49 -3.54 7.59
N PRO A 82 1.41 -4.53 7.71
CA PRO A 82 2.80 -4.32 7.37
C PRO A 82 2.98 -4.07 5.87
N ARG A 83 3.88 -3.15 5.52
CA ARG A 83 4.19 -2.76 4.13
C ARG A 83 5.50 -3.33 3.59
N ASN A 84 5.98 -4.38 4.23
CA ASN A 84 7.24 -5.03 3.89
C ASN A 84 7.02 -5.92 2.66
N HIS A 85 7.14 -5.32 1.47
CA HIS A 85 7.16 -6.05 0.22
C HIS A 85 8.58 -6.54 -0.07
N PRO A 86 8.78 -7.85 -0.32
CA PRO A 86 10.07 -8.35 -0.79
C PRO A 86 10.50 -7.63 -2.07
N ALA A 87 11.81 -7.40 -2.24
CA ALA A 87 12.34 -6.69 -3.41
C ALA A 87 11.86 -7.25 -4.76
N ARG A 88 11.70 -8.58 -4.86
CA ARG A 88 11.11 -9.25 -6.03
C ARG A 88 9.72 -8.72 -6.38
N THR A 89 8.87 -8.48 -5.39
CA THR A 89 7.52 -7.94 -5.58
C THR A 89 7.58 -6.49 -6.06
N LEU A 90 8.49 -5.69 -5.50
CA LEU A 90 8.71 -4.31 -5.94
C LEU A 90 9.16 -4.23 -7.41
N ARG A 91 10.02 -5.15 -7.86
CA ARG A 91 10.39 -5.28 -9.28
C ARG A 91 9.21 -5.64 -10.17
N ILE A 92 8.28 -6.48 -9.70
CA ILE A 92 7.07 -6.81 -10.45
C ILE A 92 6.19 -5.57 -10.65
N PHE A 93 6.05 -4.72 -9.62
CA PHE A 93 5.33 -3.45 -9.75
C PHE A 93 6.02 -2.51 -10.73
N SER A 94 7.35 -2.36 -10.63
CA SER A 94 8.12 -1.53 -11.57
C SER A 94 8.01 -2.02 -13.02
N LEU A 95 8.00 -3.33 -13.25
CA LEU A 95 7.77 -3.89 -14.58
C LEU A 95 6.34 -3.60 -15.08
N GLY A 96 5.35 -3.61 -14.19
CA GLY A 96 3.98 -3.22 -14.51
C GLY A 96 3.92 -1.83 -15.13
N ASN A 97 4.49 -0.83 -14.44
CA ASN A 97 4.52 0.55 -14.93
C ASN A 97 5.19 0.68 -16.32
N LEU A 98 6.29 -0.05 -16.56
CA LEU A 98 6.96 -0.05 -17.87
C LEU A 98 6.08 -0.66 -18.98
N LEU A 99 5.28 -1.67 -18.66
CA LEU A 99 4.34 -2.28 -19.61
C LEU A 99 3.15 -1.35 -19.89
N GLU A 100 2.68 -0.61 -18.89
CA GLU A 100 1.64 0.42 -19.06
C GLU A 100 2.12 1.49 -20.06
N ASP A 101 3.32 2.04 -19.86
CA ASP A 101 3.95 3.02 -20.77
C ASP A 101 4.06 2.47 -22.21
N GLU A 102 4.49 1.21 -22.35
CA GLU A 102 4.66 0.58 -23.65
C GLU A 102 3.32 0.37 -24.38
N ILE A 103 2.25 -0.01 -23.67
CA ILE A 103 0.92 -0.15 -24.28
C ILE A 103 0.38 1.21 -24.71
N ILE A 104 0.56 2.26 -23.89
CA ILE A 104 0.17 3.63 -24.27
C ILE A 104 0.91 4.05 -25.55
N ARG A 105 2.22 3.79 -25.62
CA ARG A 105 3.02 4.05 -26.82
C ARG A 105 2.46 3.31 -28.04
N LEU A 106 2.16 2.01 -27.91
CA LEU A 106 1.60 1.20 -29.00
C LEU A 106 0.23 1.71 -29.46
N LEU A 107 -0.68 2.07 -28.54
CA LEU A 107 -1.99 2.64 -28.86
C LEU A 107 -1.86 3.94 -29.65
N LYS A 108 -0.90 4.79 -29.29
CA LYS A 108 -0.64 6.06 -29.99
C LYS A 108 -0.05 5.88 -31.38
N GLU A 109 0.58 4.74 -31.65
CA GLU A 109 1.15 4.49 -32.98
C GLU A 109 0.11 4.05 -34.01
N VAL A 110 -0.97 3.38 -33.59
CA VAL A 110 -2.00 2.84 -34.49
C VAL A 110 -2.59 3.93 -35.38
N THR A 111 -2.65 3.68 -36.68
CA THR A 111 -3.12 4.61 -37.70
C THR A 111 -4.49 4.24 -38.27
N GLN A 112 -5.14 5.19 -38.94
CA GLN A 112 -6.36 4.89 -39.69
C GLN A 112 -6.10 3.91 -40.85
N GLU A 113 -4.89 3.87 -41.40
CA GLU A 113 -4.54 2.94 -42.48
C GLU A 113 -4.45 1.50 -41.97
N ASP A 114 -3.92 1.31 -40.75
CA ASP A 114 -3.96 0.02 -40.07
C ASP A 114 -5.40 -0.46 -39.87
N ALA A 115 -6.29 0.44 -39.42
CA ALA A 115 -7.70 0.13 -39.23
C ALA A 115 -8.41 -0.26 -40.54
N LYS A 116 -8.16 0.47 -41.64
CA LYS A 116 -8.70 0.14 -42.97
C LYS A 116 -8.22 -1.20 -43.49
N THR A 117 -6.94 -1.54 -43.25
CA THR A 117 -6.37 -2.85 -43.65
C THR A 117 -7.12 -4.00 -42.99
N LEU A 118 -7.68 -3.77 -41.81
CA LEU A 118 -8.52 -4.73 -41.07
C LEU A 118 -10.03 -4.63 -41.41
N GLY A 119 -10.41 -3.78 -42.36
CA GLY A 119 -11.81 -3.57 -42.74
C GLY A 119 -12.65 -2.83 -41.69
N LEU A 120 -12.00 -2.10 -40.78
CA LEU A 120 -12.69 -1.28 -39.77
C LEU A 120 -13.02 0.11 -40.34
N ASP A 121 -14.15 0.66 -39.90
CA ASP A 121 -14.57 2.01 -40.28
C ASP A 121 -13.53 3.07 -39.89
N VAL A 122 -13.34 4.08 -40.73
CA VAL A 122 -12.50 5.25 -40.39
C VAL A 122 -13.18 6.05 -39.28
N TRP A 123 -12.41 6.45 -38.27
CA TRP A 123 -12.89 7.26 -37.16
C TRP A 123 -12.47 8.72 -37.33
N GLY A 124 -13.36 9.67 -37.02
CA GLY A 124 -13.16 11.11 -37.24
C GLY A 124 -13.90 11.63 -38.48
N ASP A 125 -13.96 12.95 -38.65
CA ASP A 125 -14.59 13.55 -39.83
C ASP A 125 -13.70 13.38 -41.09
N GLU A 126 -14.31 13.50 -42.28
CA GLU A 126 -13.62 13.24 -43.56
C GLU A 126 -12.50 14.23 -43.89
N GLU A 127 -12.55 15.46 -43.36
CA GLU A 127 -11.50 16.47 -43.54
C GLU A 127 -10.36 16.28 -42.54
N ALA A 128 -10.68 15.85 -41.32
CA ALA A 128 -9.79 15.51 -40.22
C ALA A 128 -9.57 14.00 -40.17
N ARG A 129 -9.23 13.37 -41.30
CA ARG A 129 -8.58 12.05 -41.35
C ARG A 129 -7.27 12.10 -40.57
N LYS A 130 -7.40 12.12 -39.24
CA LYS A 130 -6.29 12.13 -38.29
C LYS A 130 -5.52 10.87 -38.60
N GLU A 131 -4.22 11.02 -38.83
CA GLU A 131 -3.32 9.91 -39.13
C GLU A 131 -3.48 8.77 -38.11
N LYS A 132 -3.69 9.13 -36.84
CA LYS A 132 -3.86 8.19 -35.73
C LYS A 132 -5.31 7.69 -35.58
N ARG A 133 -5.42 6.40 -35.25
CA ARG A 133 -6.69 5.70 -34.98
C ARG A 133 -7.26 6.05 -33.61
N PHE A 134 -6.41 6.07 -32.59
CA PHE A 134 -6.81 6.30 -31.22
C PHE A 134 -6.37 7.69 -30.76
N ASN A 135 -7.24 8.36 -30.01
CA ASN A 135 -6.87 9.53 -29.23
C ASN A 135 -6.74 9.08 -27.77
N VAL A 136 -5.55 9.22 -27.19
CA VAL A 136 -5.24 8.79 -25.82
C VAL A 136 -4.80 10.00 -25.02
N ILE A 137 -5.42 10.20 -23.86
CA ILE A 137 -5.05 11.24 -22.88
C ILE A 137 -4.71 10.54 -21.57
N GLU A 138 -3.42 10.45 -21.25
CA GLU A 138 -2.91 9.83 -20.02
C GLU A 138 -2.73 10.80 -18.83
N VAL A 139 -2.64 12.09 -19.12
CA VAL A 139 -2.48 13.16 -18.12
C VAL A 139 -3.58 14.19 -18.25
N ASP A 140 -3.97 14.74 -17.11
CA ASP A 140 -4.84 15.90 -17.06
C ASP A 140 -4.12 17.10 -17.73
N PRO A 141 -4.70 17.68 -18.81
CA PRO A 141 -4.04 18.73 -19.57
C PRO A 141 -3.87 20.04 -18.78
N ASP A 142 -4.69 20.27 -17.74
CA ASP A 142 -4.61 21.47 -16.92
C ASP A 142 -3.49 21.37 -15.87
N THR A 143 -3.19 20.14 -15.41
CA THR A 143 -2.22 19.93 -14.32
C THR A 143 -0.90 19.28 -14.77
N GLY A 144 -0.89 18.60 -15.92
CA GLY A 144 0.24 17.78 -16.39
C GLY A 144 0.50 16.52 -15.56
N HIS A 145 -0.40 16.18 -14.64
CA HIS A 145 -0.30 15.00 -13.78
C HIS A 145 -1.29 13.92 -14.23
N GLN A 146 -1.11 12.69 -13.73
CA GLN A 146 -2.06 11.60 -13.98
C GLN A 146 -3.49 12.04 -13.60
N ILE A 147 -4.47 11.55 -14.33
CA ILE A 147 -5.88 11.85 -14.09
C ILE A 147 -6.27 11.23 -12.74
N ASN A 148 -6.46 12.09 -11.73
CA ASN A 148 -6.69 11.70 -10.35
C ASN A 148 -8.12 12.03 -9.90
N PHE A 149 -8.71 11.11 -9.14
CA PHE A 149 -10.05 11.27 -8.58
C PHE A 149 -9.98 11.26 -7.06
N LYS A 150 -10.77 12.16 -6.45
CA LYS A 150 -10.98 12.21 -5.00
C LYS A 150 -12.46 12.28 -4.68
N MET A 151 -12.83 11.60 -3.60
CA MET A 151 -14.17 11.56 -3.00
C MET A 151 -14.05 11.38 -1.48
N LEU A 152 -15.17 11.58 -0.77
CA LEU A 152 -15.28 11.30 0.67
C LEU A 152 -14.14 11.95 1.47
N GLY A 153 -14.04 13.28 1.38
CA GLY A 153 -13.01 14.06 2.08
C GLY A 153 -11.62 13.99 1.43
N GLY A 154 -11.49 13.31 0.29
CA GLY A 154 -10.22 12.92 -0.30
C GLY A 154 -9.69 11.57 0.23
N HIS A 155 -10.45 10.87 1.06
CA HIS A 155 -10.09 9.56 1.60
C HIS A 155 -10.45 8.41 0.67
N PHE A 156 -11.30 8.61 -0.34
CA PHE A 156 -11.53 7.62 -1.40
C PHE A 156 -10.99 8.17 -2.72
N ALA A 157 -9.91 7.59 -3.22
CA ALA A 157 -9.17 8.15 -4.34
C ALA A 157 -8.56 7.08 -5.25
N GLY A 158 -8.26 7.48 -6.48
CA GLY A 158 -7.60 6.63 -7.47
C GLY A 158 -7.18 7.43 -8.69
N SER A 159 -6.43 6.77 -9.56
CA SER A 159 -5.84 7.35 -10.76
C SER A 159 -6.07 6.38 -11.90
N CYS A 160 -6.62 6.85 -13.02
CA CYS A 160 -6.73 6.01 -14.22
C CYS A 160 -5.49 6.18 -15.11
N ASP A 161 -5.20 5.18 -15.93
CA ASP A 161 -4.06 5.22 -16.87
C ASP A 161 -4.33 6.17 -18.04
N GLY A 162 -5.60 6.44 -18.32
CA GLY A 162 -6.01 7.52 -19.20
C GLY A 162 -7.48 7.47 -19.61
N VAL A 163 -7.79 8.21 -20.66
CA VAL A 163 -9.03 8.06 -21.44
C VAL A 163 -8.69 7.88 -22.92
N ILE A 164 -9.52 7.09 -23.61
CA ILE A 164 -9.30 6.72 -25.02
C ILE A 164 -10.55 6.96 -25.86
N GLN A 165 -10.35 7.43 -27.10
CA GLN A 165 -11.37 7.60 -28.13
C GLN A 165 -10.94 6.89 -29.43
N GLY A 166 -11.91 6.57 -30.30
CA GLY A 166 -11.64 5.92 -31.59
C GLY A 166 -11.75 4.39 -31.56
N LEU A 167 -12.48 3.84 -30.58
CA LEU A 167 -12.73 2.40 -30.51
C LEU A 167 -13.56 1.92 -31.72
N PRO A 168 -13.45 0.65 -32.13
CA PRO A 168 -14.32 0.10 -33.16
C PRO A 168 -15.81 0.28 -32.77
N ASN A 169 -16.65 0.64 -33.74
CA ASN A 169 -18.11 0.80 -33.59
C ASN A 169 -18.56 1.96 -32.68
N THR A 170 -17.67 2.82 -32.17
CA THR A 170 -18.07 3.97 -31.36
C THR A 170 -17.02 5.08 -31.35
N ASP A 171 -17.47 6.32 -31.47
CA ASP A 171 -16.66 7.53 -31.38
C ASP A 171 -16.61 8.12 -29.96
N LYS A 172 -17.27 7.49 -28.99
CA LYS A 172 -17.33 7.96 -27.60
C LYS A 172 -16.02 7.70 -26.86
N TRP A 173 -15.74 8.55 -25.88
CA TRP A 173 -14.66 8.36 -24.93
C TRP A 173 -14.92 7.17 -24.00
N ALA A 174 -13.85 6.51 -23.60
CA ALA A 174 -13.80 5.44 -22.63
C ALA A 174 -12.71 5.71 -21.60
N VAL A 175 -12.89 5.25 -20.37
CA VAL A 175 -11.76 5.09 -19.43
C VAL A 175 -10.77 4.09 -20.04
N LEU A 176 -9.46 4.34 -19.93
CA LEU A 176 -8.42 3.39 -20.27
C LEU A 176 -7.79 2.87 -18.98
N GLU A 177 -7.76 1.54 -18.83
CA GLU A 177 -7.08 0.86 -17.73
C GLU A 177 -6.19 -0.25 -18.29
N LEU A 178 -4.97 -0.35 -17.78
CA LEU A 178 -3.93 -1.24 -18.26
C LEU A 178 -3.47 -2.14 -17.12
N LYS A 179 -3.41 -3.45 -17.39
CA LYS A 179 -2.99 -4.45 -16.41
C LYS A 179 -1.95 -5.38 -17.01
N SER A 180 -1.18 -6.02 -16.15
CA SER A 180 -0.32 -7.14 -16.54
C SER A 180 -0.58 -8.36 -15.66
N ALA A 181 -0.57 -9.54 -16.26
CA ALA A 181 -0.88 -10.80 -15.60
C ALA A 181 0.15 -11.87 -15.96
N LYS A 182 0.29 -12.88 -15.09
CA LYS A 182 0.95 -14.13 -15.47
C LYS A 182 0.00 -14.97 -16.33
N ASP A 183 0.57 -15.90 -17.08
CA ASP A 183 -0.14 -16.73 -18.05
C ASP A 183 -1.42 -17.39 -17.51
N ASP A 184 -1.37 -18.00 -16.32
CA ASP A 184 -2.55 -18.65 -15.73
C ASP A 184 -3.71 -17.68 -15.49
N ARG A 185 -3.42 -16.48 -14.96
CA ARG A 185 -4.45 -15.46 -14.73
C ARG A 185 -4.89 -14.81 -16.04
N PHE A 186 -3.98 -14.67 -17.00
CA PHE A 186 -4.28 -14.18 -18.34
C PHE A 186 -5.27 -15.08 -19.09
N LYS A 187 -5.09 -16.40 -19.01
CA LYS A 187 -6.04 -17.39 -19.56
C LYS A 187 -7.43 -17.22 -18.94
N ASN A 188 -7.51 -17.05 -17.62
CA ASN A 188 -8.80 -16.81 -16.96
C ASN A 188 -9.50 -15.54 -17.49
N PHE A 189 -8.77 -14.46 -17.78
CA PHE A 189 -9.37 -13.27 -18.40
C PHE A 189 -9.93 -13.58 -19.79
N LYS A 190 -9.22 -14.36 -20.62
CA LYS A 190 -9.73 -14.79 -21.95
C LYS A 190 -10.98 -15.65 -21.84
N ASP A 191 -11.02 -16.55 -20.86
CA ASP A 191 -12.08 -17.56 -20.74
C ASP A 191 -13.34 -17.01 -20.03
N HIS A 192 -13.17 -16.12 -19.05
CA HIS A 192 -14.24 -15.69 -18.13
C HIS A 192 -14.50 -14.17 -18.13
N GLY A 193 -13.62 -13.37 -18.73
CA GLY A 193 -13.69 -11.91 -18.70
C GLY A 193 -13.24 -11.29 -17.37
N ILE A 194 -13.18 -9.97 -17.33
CA ILE A 194 -12.60 -9.19 -16.23
C ILE A 194 -13.47 -9.25 -14.99
N LYS A 195 -14.79 -9.08 -15.13
CA LYS A 195 -15.72 -9.06 -13.97
C LYS A 195 -15.67 -10.36 -13.17
N ALA A 196 -15.62 -11.51 -13.85
CA ALA A 196 -15.57 -12.81 -13.20
C ALA A 196 -14.17 -13.14 -12.66
N THR A 197 -13.11 -12.80 -13.39
CA THR A 197 -11.72 -13.12 -13.01
C THR A 197 -11.18 -12.18 -11.92
N SER A 198 -11.62 -10.92 -11.92
CA SER A 198 -11.12 -9.87 -11.04
C SER A 198 -12.21 -8.84 -10.73
N PRO A 199 -13.11 -9.13 -9.77
CA PRO A 199 -14.07 -8.14 -9.27
C PRO A 199 -13.40 -6.85 -8.76
N GLU A 200 -12.15 -6.94 -8.30
CA GLU A 200 -11.30 -5.79 -7.96
C GLU A 200 -11.09 -4.84 -9.14
N TYR A 201 -10.62 -5.35 -10.29
CA TYR A 201 -10.35 -4.54 -11.48
C TYR A 201 -11.64 -4.00 -12.09
N TRP A 202 -12.67 -4.84 -12.14
CA TRP A 202 -13.98 -4.40 -12.58
C TRP A 202 -14.54 -3.29 -11.70
N GLY A 203 -14.44 -3.41 -10.37
CA GLY A 203 -14.89 -2.39 -9.42
C GLY A 203 -14.13 -1.07 -9.57
N GLN A 204 -12.82 -1.14 -9.82
CA GLN A 204 -11.97 0.02 -10.09
C GLN A 204 -12.50 0.84 -11.27
N VAL A 205 -12.74 0.20 -12.43
CA VAL A 205 -13.21 0.94 -13.61
C VAL A 205 -14.65 1.46 -13.45
N GLN A 206 -15.49 0.81 -12.64
CA GLN A 206 -16.82 1.37 -12.28
C GLN A 206 -16.67 2.71 -11.53
N CYS A 207 -15.71 2.81 -10.60
CA CYS A 207 -15.43 4.07 -9.90
C CYS A 207 -14.94 5.16 -10.87
N TYR A 208 -14.04 4.81 -11.80
CA TYR A 208 -13.49 5.77 -12.77
C TYR A 208 -14.53 6.24 -13.78
N MET A 209 -15.38 5.34 -14.29
CA MET A 209 -16.51 5.70 -15.15
C MET A 209 -17.47 6.66 -14.45
N ALA A 210 -17.79 6.41 -13.16
CA ALA A 210 -18.62 7.32 -12.37
C ALA A 210 -18.00 8.71 -12.22
N LYS A 211 -16.67 8.80 -12.04
CA LYS A 211 -15.97 10.07 -11.83
C LYS A 211 -15.69 10.86 -13.11
N THR A 212 -15.52 10.16 -14.23
CA THR A 212 -15.33 10.77 -15.55
C THR A 212 -16.65 11.05 -16.27
N ASN A 213 -17.77 10.56 -15.74
CA ASN A 213 -19.09 10.58 -16.40
C ASN A 213 -19.07 9.88 -17.77
N LEU A 214 -18.24 8.84 -17.89
CA LEU A 214 -18.16 7.97 -19.06
C LEU A 214 -18.99 6.70 -18.82
N ASP A 215 -19.59 6.16 -19.88
CA ASP A 215 -20.46 4.99 -19.82
C ASP A 215 -19.73 3.67 -20.10
N ARG A 216 -18.41 3.73 -20.36
CA ARG A 216 -17.57 2.58 -20.70
C ARG A 216 -16.10 2.74 -20.30
N ALA A 217 -15.43 1.62 -20.13
CA ALA A 217 -13.98 1.50 -19.97
C ALA A 217 -13.43 0.48 -20.98
N LEU A 218 -12.27 0.76 -21.57
CA LEU A 218 -11.43 -0.24 -22.23
C LEU A 218 -10.37 -0.67 -21.22
N GLU A 219 -10.36 -1.96 -20.88
CA GLU A 219 -9.29 -2.54 -20.08
C GLU A 219 -8.45 -3.49 -20.94
N ILE A 220 -7.13 -3.33 -20.89
CA ILE A 220 -6.16 -4.15 -21.64
C ILE A 220 -5.28 -4.88 -20.64
N VAL A 221 -5.14 -6.19 -20.82
CA VAL A 221 -4.27 -7.04 -20.01
C VAL A 221 -3.11 -7.55 -20.88
N TYR A 222 -1.89 -7.37 -20.39
CA TYR A 222 -0.65 -7.88 -20.99
C TYR A 222 -0.22 -9.20 -20.31
N ASN A 223 0.04 -10.24 -21.10
CA ASN A 223 0.62 -11.48 -20.60
C ASN A 223 2.14 -11.34 -20.44
N LYS A 224 2.65 -11.38 -19.20
CA LYS A 224 4.08 -11.23 -18.91
C LYS A 224 4.94 -12.40 -19.37
N ASP A 225 4.33 -13.55 -19.65
CA ASP A 225 5.03 -14.77 -20.04
C ASP A 225 5.08 -14.95 -21.57
N THR A 226 4.05 -14.48 -22.30
CA THR A 226 3.93 -14.68 -23.77
C THR A 226 3.81 -13.40 -24.59
N SER A 227 3.70 -12.24 -23.94
CA SER A 227 3.45 -10.95 -24.59
C SER A 227 2.12 -10.85 -25.37
N GLU A 228 1.21 -11.80 -25.17
CA GLU A 228 -0.17 -11.71 -25.68
C GLU A 228 -0.94 -10.56 -25.02
N LEU A 229 -1.88 -9.98 -25.77
CA LEU A 229 -2.81 -8.97 -25.29
C LEU A 229 -4.23 -9.54 -25.23
N TYR A 230 -4.94 -9.19 -24.16
CA TYR A 230 -6.39 -9.37 -24.02
C TYR A 230 -7.01 -8.00 -23.79
N CYS A 231 -8.19 -7.73 -24.34
CA CYS A 231 -8.91 -6.51 -24.03
C CYS A 231 -10.42 -6.73 -23.93
N GLU A 232 -11.08 -5.92 -23.12
CA GLU A 232 -12.51 -5.96 -22.90
C GLU A 232 -13.07 -4.53 -22.77
N VAL A 233 -14.24 -4.28 -23.37
CA VAL A 233 -14.99 -3.03 -23.15
C VAL A 233 -16.05 -3.28 -22.08
N ILE A 234 -15.84 -2.70 -20.90
CA ILE A 234 -16.72 -2.82 -19.74
C ILE A 234 -17.72 -1.67 -19.74
N LYS A 235 -19.00 -1.96 -19.46
CA LYS A 235 -20.07 -0.95 -19.36
C LYS A 235 -20.23 -0.45 -17.93
N PHE A 236 -20.63 0.81 -17.80
CA PHE A 236 -20.98 1.39 -16.51
C PHE A 236 -22.26 0.76 -15.94
N GLU A 237 -22.20 0.35 -14.67
CA GLU A 237 -23.30 -0.26 -13.93
C GLU A 237 -23.66 0.61 -12.73
N LYS A 238 -24.70 1.45 -12.88
CA LYS A 238 -25.11 2.45 -11.87
C LYS A 238 -25.32 1.86 -10.46
N PHE A 239 -25.94 0.70 -10.36
CA PHE A 239 -26.20 0.05 -9.07
C PHE A 239 -24.94 -0.54 -8.45
N ALA A 240 -24.03 -1.06 -9.27
CA ALA A 240 -22.74 -1.52 -8.79
C ALA A 240 -21.91 -0.37 -8.21
N TRP A 241 -21.86 0.75 -8.94
CA TRP A 241 -21.23 1.98 -8.44
C TRP A 241 -21.81 2.43 -7.09
N ALA A 242 -23.14 2.46 -6.96
CA ALA A 242 -23.77 2.81 -5.70
C ALA A 242 -23.30 1.89 -4.55
N GLY A 243 -23.28 0.57 -4.76
CA GLY A 243 -22.79 -0.38 -3.77
C GLY A 243 -21.30 -0.20 -3.41
N LEU A 244 -20.44 0.11 -4.39
CA LEU A 244 -19.02 0.38 -4.16
C LEU A 244 -18.81 1.69 -3.38
N LYS A 245 -19.60 2.72 -3.66
CA LYS A 245 -19.58 3.98 -2.92
C LYS A 245 -20.04 3.78 -1.47
N ASP A 246 -21.17 3.09 -1.26
CA ASP A 246 -21.69 2.79 0.07
C ASP A 246 -20.70 1.95 0.88
N LYS A 247 -19.99 1.03 0.22
CA LYS A 247 -18.89 0.27 0.82
C LYS A 247 -17.73 1.16 1.24
N ALA A 248 -17.28 2.08 0.39
CA ALA A 248 -16.22 3.01 0.73
C ALA A 248 -16.63 3.89 1.94
N GLU A 249 -17.87 4.38 1.96
CA GLU A 249 -18.42 5.15 3.10
C GLU A 249 -18.39 4.33 4.39
N ARG A 250 -18.90 3.09 4.38
CA ARG A 250 -18.86 2.19 5.56
C ARG A 250 -17.44 1.96 6.08
N ILE A 251 -16.48 1.68 5.20
CA ILE A 251 -15.09 1.41 5.59
C ILE A 251 -14.46 2.66 6.22
N LEU A 252 -14.70 3.83 5.64
CA LEU A 252 -14.11 5.08 6.11
C LEU A 252 -14.72 5.54 7.45
N GLU A 253 -16.00 5.29 7.68
CA GLU A 253 -16.69 5.67 8.93
C GLU A 253 -16.52 4.65 10.06
N ALA A 254 -16.10 3.42 9.75
CA ALA A 254 -15.95 2.36 10.74
C ALA A 254 -14.88 2.71 11.79
N ILE A 255 -15.28 2.72 13.06
CA ILE A 255 -14.41 3.02 14.21
C ILE A 255 -13.68 1.78 14.77
N ILE A 256 -14.09 0.60 14.32
CA ILE A 256 -13.47 -0.69 14.63
C ILE A 256 -13.25 -1.46 13.33
N PRO A 257 -12.27 -2.38 13.27
CA PRO A 257 -12.06 -3.21 12.10
C PRO A 257 -13.33 -4.03 11.77
N PRO A 258 -13.81 -4.04 10.51
CA PRO A 258 -14.89 -4.93 10.09
C PRO A 258 -14.58 -6.41 10.34
N GLU A 259 -15.64 -7.22 10.35
CA GLU A 259 -15.51 -8.68 10.38
C GLU A 259 -14.78 -9.18 9.14
N SER A 260 -14.01 -10.26 9.32
CA SER A 260 -13.34 -10.92 8.21
C SER A 260 -14.35 -11.61 7.30
N SER A 261 -14.19 -11.43 5.99
CA SER A 261 -14.89 -12.25 4.99
C SER A 261 -14.24 -13.62 4.79
N TYR A 262 -13.00 -13.81 5.25
CA TYR A 262 -12.33 -15.10 5.15
C TYR A 262 -12.96 -16.09 6.12
N PRO A 263 -13.27 -17.33 5.67
CA PRO A 263 -13.98 -18.30 6.50
C PRO A 263 -13.16 -18.81 7.70
N ASN A 264 -11.82 -18.73 7.64
CA ASN A 264 -10.92 -19.14 8.71
C ASN A 264 -9.48 -18.66 8.45
N ARG A 265 -8.61 -18.84 9.46
CA ARG A 265 -7.18 -18.49 9.41
C ARG A 265 -6.34 -19.22 8.36
N ASN A 266 -6.81 -20.38 7.89
CA ASN A 266 -6.13 -21.19 6.88
C ASN A 266 -6.64 -20.93 5.45
N TYR A 267 -7.47 -19.90 5.24
CA TYR A 267 -7.92 -19.54 3.90
C TYR A 267 -6.71 -19.19 3.01
N PHE A 268 -6.67 -19.75 1.80
CA PHE A 268 -5.44 -19.83 1.00
C PHE A 268 -4.86 -18.45 0.65
N GLU A 269 -5.71 -17.44 0.41
CA GLU A 269 -5.27 -16.09 0.05
C GLU A 269 -4.41 -15.46 1.14
N ILE A 270 -4.87 -15.54 2.39
CA ILE A 270 -4.14 -14.99 3.52
C ILE A 270 -3.00 -15.91 3.94
N LYS A 271 -3.23 -17.23 3.98
CA LYS A 271 -2.24 -18.19 4.50
C LYS A 271 -0.99 -18.29 3.63
N ASN A 272 -1.16 -18.27 2.29
CA ASN A 272 -0.08 -18.57 1.34
C ASN A 272 0.57 -17.31 0.74
N TYR A 273 -0.13 -16.19 0.71
CA TYR A 273 0.34 -14.97 0.02
C TYR A 273 0.62 -13.79 0.94
N LYS A 274 0.45 -13.94 2.26
CA LYS A 274 0.75 -12.92 3.26
C LYS A 274 1.81 -13.41 4.25
N SER A 275 2.67 -12.50 4.72
CA SER A 275 3.69 -12.81 5.72
C SER A 275 3.05 -13.18 7.06
N GLU A 276 3.81 -13.81 7.94
CA GLU A 276 3.36 -14.17 9.30
C GLU A 276 2.93 -12.92 10.09
N ASP A 277 3.70 -11.83 10.03
CA ASP A 277 3.33 -10.56 10.66
C ASP A 277 2.02 -10.00 10.13
N TYR A 278 1.79 -10.07 8.81
CA TYR A 278 0.53 -9.64 8.22
C TYR A 278 -0.62 -10.47 8.75
N GLN A 279 -0.46 -11.80 8.79
CA GLN A 279 -1.48 -12.71 9.30
C GLN A 279 -1.79 -12.41 10.77
N ALA A 280 -0.78 -12.26 11.62
CA ALA A 280 -0.94 -11.98 13.03
C ALA A 280 -1.65 -10.64 13.30
N VAL A 281 -1.30 -9.58 12.58
CA VAL A 281 -2.01 -8.29 12.71
C VAL A 281 -3.43 -8.38 12.18
N TYR A 282 -3.64 -9.00 11.03
CA TYR A 282 -4.97 -9.18 10.44
C TYR A 282 -5.93 -9.92 11.40
N TRP A 283 -5.44 -10.99 12.02
CA TRP A 283 -6.21 -11.82 12.93
C TRP A 283 -6.34 -11.29 14.35
N GLY A 284 -5.75 -10.12 14.64
CA GLY A 284 -5.78 -9.51 15.97
C GLY A 284 -4.97 -10.29 17.01
N ASP A 285 -3.93 -11.03 16.58
CA ASP A 285 -2.99 -11.69 17.48
C ASP A 285 -1.88 -10.73 17.94
N MET A 286 -1.61 -9.69 17.14
CA MET A 286 -0.50 -8.78 17.34
C MET A 286 -0.88 -7.35 16.91
N LEU A 287 -0.32 -6.35 17.58
CA LEU A 287 -0.51 -4.95 17.21
C LEU A 287 0.29 -4.58 15.94
N PRO A 288 -0.17 -3.55 15.19
CA PRO A 288 0.60 -2.94 14.12
C PRO A 288 2.02 -2.55 14.54
N GLU A 289 2.95 -2.54 13.58
CA GLU A 289 4.38 -2.25 13.83
C GLU A 289 4.65 -0.86 14.41
N ARG A 290 3.66 0.06 14.37
CA ARG A 290 3.82 1.44 14.79
C ARG A 290 2.52 2.05 15.31
N ALA A 291 2.60 2.85 16.36
CA ALA A 291 1.51 3.73 16.81
C ALA A 291 1.53 5.07 16.05
N HIS A 292 0.38 5.50 15.54
CA HIS A 292 0.24 6.77 14.82
C HIS A 292 -1.23 7.24 14.81
N CYS A 293 -1.53 8.43 14.29
CA CYS A 293 -2.89 8.95 14.42
C CYS A 293 -3.95 8.05 13.76
N ARG A 294 -3.65 7.31 12.69
CA ARG A 294 -4.66 6.48 12.00
C ARG A 294 -5.05 5.19 12.70
N ASN A 295 -4.34 4.76 13.75
CA ASN A 295 -4.73 3.60 14.57
C ASN A 295 -5.01 4.01 16.03
N CYS A 296 -5.20 5.31 16.24
CA CYS A 296 -5.54 5.93 17.51
C CYS A 296 -7.06 6.09 17.63
N ARG A 297 -7.64 5.70 18.76
CA ARG A 297 -9.09 5.82 19.04
C ARG A 297 -9.63 7.26 19.01
N HIS A 298 -8.74 8.24 19.15
CA HIS A 298 -9.10 9.66 19.16
C HIS A 298 -9.18 10.28 17.77
N SER A 299 -8.73 9.58 16.73
CA SER A 299 -8.62 10.11 15.38
C SER A 299 -9.71 9.55 14.48
N GLN A 300 -10.36 10.41 13.70
CA GLN A 300 -11.35 10.00 12.69
C GLN A 300 -11.18 10.78 11.39
N PRO A 301 -11.45 10.18 10.22
CA PRO A 301 -11.39 10.89 8.96
C PRO A 301 -12.53 11.91 8.87
N ILE A 302 -12.24 13.08 8.29
CA ILE A 302 -13.25 14.07 7.89
C ILE A 302 -13.63 13.78 6.44
N LEU A 303 -14.92 13.49 6.18
CA LEU A 303 -15.41 13.10 4.85
C LEU A 303 -15.88 14.29 4.00
N GLU A 304 -15.85 15.50 4.55
CA GLU A 304 -15.99 16.75 3.82
C GLU A 304 -14.62 17.25 3.29
N GLY A 305 -14.64 17.93 2.13
CA GLY A 305 -13.42 18.48 1.50
C GLY A 305 -12.68 17.48 0.60
N GLN A 306 -11.40 17.76 0.31
CA GLN A 306 -10.57 16.97 -0.61
C GLN A 306 -9.11 16.73 -0.14
N ASP A 307 -8.82 17.12 1.10
CA ASP A 307 -7.44 17.16 1.64
C ASP A 307 -7.06 15.89 2.42
N ALA A 308 -7.92 14.87 2.45
CA ALA A 308 -7.74 13.65 3.24
C ALA A 308 -7.43 13.96 4.71
N THR A 309 -8.14 14.95 5.26
CA THR A 309 -7.94 15.44 6.63
C THR A 309 -8.53 14.47 7.64
N TRP A 310 -7.81 14.26 8.75
CA TRP A 310 -8.31 13.57 9.93
C TRP A 310 -8.52 14.59 11.06
N PHE A 311 -9.38 14.29 12.03
CA PHE A 311 -9.59 15.10 13.22
C PHE A 311 -9.18 14.32 14.47
N CYS A 312 -8.29 14.89 15.28
CA CYS A 312 -7.94 14.36 16.59
C CYS A 312 -8.86 14.97 17.65
N LYS A 313 -9.80 14.18 18.18
CA LYS A 313 -10.73 14.58 19.24
C LYS A 313 -10.01 14.99 20.52
N ARG A 314 -8.88 14.33 20.83
CA ARG A 314 -8.11 14.61 22.04
C ARG A 314 -7.43 15.98 22.02
N HIS A 315 -6.95 16.41 20.86
CA HIS A 315 -6.27 17.70 20.69
C HIS A 315 -7.14 18.76 20.05
N GLU A 316 -8.41 18.45 19.79
CA GLU A 316 -9.40 19.30 19.12
C GLU A 316 -8.85 19.97 17.85
N SER A 317 -8.10 19.20 17.05
CA SER A 317 -7.35 19.75 15.91
C SER A 317 -7.38 18.85 14.67
N ALA A 318 -7.28 19.50 13.51
CA ALA A 318 -7.23 18.86 12.21
C ALA A 318 -5.80 18.42 11.86
N LEU A 319 -5.65 17.16 11.49
CA LEU A 319 -4.42 16.52 10.99
C LEU A 319 -4.45 16.56 9.45
N LYS A 320 -3.93 17.64 8.88
CA LYS A 320 -4.06 17.96 7.45
C LYS A 320 -3.09 17.22 6.52
N SER A 321 -1.96 16.73 7.04
CA SER A 321 -0.96 16.04 6.22
C SER A 321 -0.82 14.57 6.61
N THR A 322 -0.50 13.71 5.64
CA THR A 322 -0.16 12.29 5.90
C THR A 322 1.08 12.16 6.78
N ALA A 323 2.03 13.09 6.68
CA ALA A 323 3.21 13.13 7.52
C ALA A 323 2.87 13.37 9.00
N ASP A 324 1.96 14.30 9.31
CA ASP A 324 1.50 14.53 10.69
C ASP A 324 0.72 13.33 11.23
N GLN A 325 -0.15 12.76 10.39
CA GLN A 325 -0.91 11.56 10.74
C GLN A 325 0.01 10.37 11.03
N TRP A 326 1.09 10.19 10.25
CA TRP A 326 2.07 9.11 10.38
C TRP A 326 3.02 9.31 11.56
N LYS A 327 3.39 10.57 11.85
CA LYS A 327 4.25 10.91 12.99
C LYS A 327 3.63 10.52 14.32
N GLY A 328 2.31 10.72 14.48
CA GLY A 328 1.61 10.46 15.72
C GLY A 328 1.94 11.46 16.83
N CYS A 329 1.48 11.17 18.04
CA CYS A 329 1.74 11.96 19.24
C CYS A 329 2.04 11.06 20.44
N LYS A 330 2.64 11.63 21.50
CA LYS A 330 2.92 10.90 22.75
C LYS A 330 1.64 10.44 23.46
N GLN A 331 0.54 11.08 23.13
CA GLN A 331 -0.81 10.85 23.65
C GLN A 331 -1.61 9.77 22.91
N HIS A 332 -0.94 8.95 22.10
CA HIS A 332 -1.58 7.87 21.35
C HIS A 332 -2.25 6.85 22.29
N SER A 333 -3.47 6.42 21.94
CA SER A 333 -4.20 5.34 22.59
C SER A 333 -4.86 4.47 21.52
N TRP A 334 -4.61 3.16 21.57
CA TRP A 334 -5.04 2.21 20.55
C TRP A 334 -6.57 2.16 20.41
N ILE A 335 -7.05 1.96 19.18
CA ILE A 335 -8.41 1.45 18.95
C ILE A 335 -8.55 0.12 19.71
N PHE A 336 -9.59 -0.02 20.51
CA PHE A 336 -9.72 -1.12 21.48
C PHE A 336 -9.59 -2.50 20.82
N ASP A 337 -10.29 -2.71 19.71
CA ASP A 337 -10.33 -3.95 18.93
C ASP A 337 -9.02 -4.29 18.19
N LEU A 338 -8.02 -3.40 18.19
CA LEU A 338 -6.68 -3.71 17.71
C LEU A 338 -5.80 -4.35 18.79
N VAL A 339 -6.10 -4.11 20.07
CA VAL A 339 -5.29 -4.64 21.18
C VAL A 339 -5.63 -6.11 21.38
N PRO A 340 -4.65 -7.04 21.32
CA PRO A 340 -4.88 -8.49 21.44
C PRO A 340 -5.09 -8.92 22.91
N LEU A 341 -5.91 -8.17 23.64
CA LEU A 341 -6.25 -8.37 25.06
C LEU A 341 -7.74 -8.08 25.24
N THR A 342 -8.32 -8.57 26.34
CA THR A 342 -9.74 -8.32 26.62
C THR A 342 -9.92 -6.91 27.15
N PHE A 343 -10.60 -6.03 26.40
CA PHE A 343 -10.99 -4.70 26.88
C PHE A 343 -11.89 -4.80 28.12
N ILE A 344 -11.62 -3.98 29.15
CA ILE A 344 -12.39 -3.93 30.39
C ILE A 344 -13.14 -2.62 30.50
N GLN A 345 -12.41 -1.50 30.57
CA GLN A 345 -13.01 -0.17 30.67
C GLN A 345 -12.04 0.95 30.30
N GLU A 346 -12.59 2.10 29.95
CA GLU A 346 -11.89 3.37 29.89
C GLU A 346 -12.01 4.07 31.25
N HIS A 347 -10.91 4.23 31.97
CA HIS A 347 -10.89 4.96 33.24
C HIS A 347 -10.87 6.47 33.03
N SER A 348 -10.21 6.92 31.95
CA SER A 348 -10.14 8.32 31.52
C SER A 348 -9.73 8.38 30.05
N ILE A 349 -9.63 9.60 29.50
CA ILE A 349 -9.09 9.81 28.15
C ILE A 349 -7.67 9.22 27.98
N ASP A 350 -6.92 9.10 29.08
CA ASP A 350 -5.53 8.62 29.10
C ASP A 350 -5.37 7.14 29.42
N VAL A 351 -6.32 6.54 30.13
CA VAL A 351 -6.12 5.22 30.72
C VAL A 351 -7.20 4.26 30.26
N VAL A 352 -6.77 3.25 29.52
CA VAL A 352 -7.62 2.14 29.06
C VAL A 352 -7.14 0.85 29.69
N GLU A 353 -8.01 0.14 30.40
CA GLU A 353 -7.72 -1.14 31.02
C GLU A 353 -8.10 -2.30 30.10
N TYR A 354 -7.17 -3.25 30.00
CA TYR A 354 -7.32 -4.55 29.37
C TYR A 354 -6.96 -5.66 30.37
N LYS A 355 -7.30 -6.90 30.02
CA LYS A 355 -6.86 -8.10 30.72
C LYS A 355 -6.23 -9.12 29.77
N THR A 356 -5.16 -9.75 30.26
CA THR A 356 -4.55 -10.91 29.63
C THR A 356 -5.46 -12.15 29.70
N PRO A 357 -5.16 -13.22 28.95
CA PRO A 357 -5.89 -14.48 29.04
C PRO A 357 -6.02 -15.06 30.48
N LYS A 358 -4.99 -14.95 31.33
CA LYS A 358 -5.08 -15.34 32.75
C LYS A 358 -5.61 -14.25 33.69
N GLY A 359 -6.06 -13.11 33.16
CA GLY A 359 -6.75 -12.06 33.91
C GLY A 359 -5.85 -11.04 34.60
N LYS A 360 -4.57 -10.95 34.23
CA LYS A 360 -3.67 -9.88 34.71
C LYS A 360 -4.09 -8.54 34.08
N PRO A 361 -4.14 -7.44 34.86
CA PRO A 361 -4.48 -6.13 34.31
C PRO A 361 -3.34 -5.59 33.44
N VAL A 362 -3.70 -4.86 32.40
CA VAL A 362 -2.78 -4.13 31.50
C VAL A 362 -3.41 -2.79 31.17
N TYR A 363 -2.69 -1.69 31.37
CA TYR A 363 -3.20 -0.35 31.12
C TYR A 363 -2.47 0.29 29.93
N ASN A 364 -3.20 0.66 28.87
CA ASN A 364 -2.64 1.54 27.85
C ASN A 364 -2.66 2.98 28.38
N VAL A 365 -1.47 3.57 28.50
CA VAL A 365 -1.26 4.94 28.97
C VAL A 365 -0.51 5.79 27.93
N PRO A 366 -0.55 7.13 28.02
CA PRO A 366 0.27 8.00 27.20
C PRO A 366 1.76 7.79 27.48
N ASN A 367 2.59 8.20 26.52
CA ASN A 367 4.04 8.32 26.69
C ASN A 367 4.39 9.68 27.31
N ASP A 368 3.88 9.94 28.52
CA ASP A 368 4.22 11.08 29.36
C ASP A 368 4.71 10.65 30.75
N GLU A 369 5.43 11.55 31.42
CA GLU A 369 5.93 11.33 32.77
C GLU A 369 4.74 11.47 33.74
N GLY A 370 4.23 10.36 34.27
CA GLY A 370 3.10 10.41 35.22
C GLY A 370 2.48 9.06 35.60
N PHE A 371 2.66 8.02 34.78
CA PHE A 371 2.10 6.69 35.05
C PHE A 371 3.19 5.71 35.51
N GLU A 372 3.34 5.58 36.84
CA GLU A 372 4.27 4.64 37.49
C GLU A 372 3.49 3.50 38.15
N HIS A 373 3.04 2.55 37.34
CA HIS A 373 2.46 1.29 37.80
C HIS A 373 3.04 0.15 36.95
N ASP A 374 3.35 -1.02 37.51
CA ASP A 374 4.08 -2.08 36.78
C ASP A 374 3.33 -2.58 35.52
N GLU A 375 2.00 -2.42 35.50
CA GLU A 375 1.08 -2.82 34.44
C GLU A 375 0.71 -1.67 33.48
N ALA A 376 1.33 -0.49 33.61
CA ALA A 376 1.08 0.66 32.72
C ALA A 376 2.04 0.69 31.52
N PHE A 377 1.50 0.47 30.33
CA PHE A 377 2.26 0.39 29.08
C PHE A 377 1.90 1.52 28.14
N THR A 378 2.93 2.20 27.62
CA THR A 378 2.73 3.12 26.49
C THR A 378 2.25 2.34 25.26
N SER A 379 1.65 3.05 24.30
CA SER A 379 1.22 2.42 23.04
C SER A 379 2.36 1.70 22.31
N GLU A 380 3.61 2.19 22.41
CA GLU A 380 4.80 1.55 21.83
C GLU A 380 5.22 0.29 22.61
N GLU A 381 5.14 0.32 23.95
CA GLU A 381 5.41 -0.88 24.75
C GLU A 381 4.36 -1.97 24.50
N LEU A 382 3.10 -1.61 24.24
CA LEU A 382 2.05 -2.58 23.90
C LEU A 382 2.34 -3.31 22.58
N ILE A 383 2.96 -2.67 21.59
CA ILE A 383 3.41 -3.34 20.37
C ILE A 383 4.35 -4.49 20.74
N ALA A 384 5.33 -4.20 21.59
CA ALA A 384 6.31 -5.18 22.02
C ALA A 384 5.70 -6.26 22.94
N LEU A 385 4.72 -5.90 23.77
CA LEU A 385 3.99 -6.85 24.60
C LEU A 385 3.22 -7.85 23.73
N SER A 386 2.62 -7.37 22.63
CA SER A 386 1.87 -8.21 21.69
C SER A 386 2.73 -9.21 20.89
N GLU A 387 4.05 -9.11 20.94
CA GLU A 387 4.99 -10.05 20.31
C GLU A 387 5.34 -11.24 21.22
N LYS A 388 4.83 -11.25 22.45
CA LYS A 388 5.14 -12.22 23.51
C LYS A 388 3.86 -12.75 24.14
N ASP A 389 3.99 -13.80 24.95
CA ASP A 389 2.93 -14.17 25.88
C ASP A 389 2.87 -13.11 27.00
N PRO A 390 1.78 -12.31 27.10
CA PRO A 390 1.70 -11.25 28.09
C PRO A 390 1.62 -11.80 29.52
N ASP A 391 1.07 -12.99 29.73
CA ASP A 391 1.00 -13.62 31.05
C ASP A 391 2.38 -14.10 31.50
N GLU A 392 3.15 -14.72 30.61
CA GLU A 392 4.54 -15.13 30.91
C GLU A 392 5.41 -13.91 31.28
N LEU A 393 5.27 -12.81 30.54
CA LEU A 393 6.06 -11.60 30.78
C LEU A 393 5.67 -10.92 32.10
N LEU A 394 4.38 -10.83 32.42
CA LEU A 394 3.88 -10.22 33.66
C LEU A 394 4.05 -11.12 34.89
N GLU A 395 4.39 -12.40 34.72
CA GLU A 395 4.80 -13.31 35.82
C GLU A 395 6.32 -13.29 36.06
N ASN A 396 7.11 -12.67 35.17
CA ASN A 396 8.57 -12.65 35.26
C ASN A 396 9.07 -11.59 36.24
N GLU A 397 9.55 -12.01 37.42
CA GLU A 397 10.07 -11.11 38.46
C GLU A 397 11.24 -10.23 37.98
N GLN A 398 12.11 -10.73 37.10
CA GLN A 398 13.21 -9.93 36.57
C GLN A 398 12.68 -8.81 35.67
N PHE A 399 11.69 -9.11 34.82
CA PHE A 399 11.03 -8.12 33.98
C PHE A 399 10.37 -7.02 34.83
N LEU A 400 9.56 -7.41 35.81
CA LEU A 400 8.88 -6.47 36.72
C LEU A 400 9.90 -5.63 37.51
N SER A 401 10.97 -6.26 38.02
CA SER A 401 12.05 -5.55 38.73
C SER A 401 12.78 -4.53 37.84
N LEU A 402 13.08 -4.87 36.58
CA LEU A 402 13.71 -3.94 35.65
C LEU A 402 12.77 -2.74 35.35
N ARG A 403 11.47 -2.98 35.22
CA ARG A 403 10.47 -1.92 35.01
C ARG A 403 10.35 -1.00 36.23
N GLY A 404 10.07 -1.58 37.40
CA GLY A 404 9.79 -0.83 38.63
C GLY A 404 11.00 -0.09 39.19
N TYR A 405 12.19 -0.72 39.19
CA TYR A 405 13.38 -0.11 39.80
C TYR A 405 14.24 0.70 38.83
N MET A 406 14.31 0.30 37.55
CA MET A 406 15.21 0.95 36.58
C MET A 406 14.45 1.79 35.55
N GLY A 407 13.11 1.86 35.62
CA GLY A 407 12.29 2.55 34.62
C GLY A 407 12.42 1.96 33.22
N ALA A 408 12.81 0.68 33.11
CA ALA A 408 13.01 0.03 31.82
C ALA A 408 11.70 0.00 31.02
N ARG A 409 11.79 0.26 29.72
CA ARG A 409 10.66 0.22 28.78
C ARG A 409 10.80 -0.97 27.84
N LEU A 410 9.68 -1.63 27.57
CA LEU A 410 9.65 -2.71 26.59
C LEU A 410 9.82 -2.13 25.17
N THR A 411 10.67 -2.76 24.35
CA THR A 411 10.88 -2.32 22.96
C THR A 411 10.64 -3.48 22.01
N SER A 412 9.99 -3.19 20.88
CA SER A 412 9.69 -4.19 19.85
C SER A 412 10.98 -4.73 19.23
N SER A 413 10.92 -5.99 18.82
CA SER A 413 11.96 -6.61 18.00
C SER A 413 11.80 -6.27 16.51
N ARG A 414 10.60 -5.87 16.08
CA ARG A 414 10.29 -5.43 14.72
C ARG A 414 10.81 -3.99 14.51
N GLY A 415 11.55 -3.76 13.42
CA GLY A 415 12.10 -2.45 13.06
C GLY A 415 13.56 -2.17 13.46
N LYS A 416 14.30 -3.17 13.98
CA LYS A 416 15.75 -3.05 14.32
C LYS A 416 16.73 -3.63 13.28
N SER A 417 16.31 -3.84 12.03
CA SER A 417 17.17 -4.34 10.93
C SER A 417 17.50 -3.28 9.89
#